data_AF-A0A316AV33-F1
#
_entry.id   AF-A0A316AV33-F1
#
_cell.length_a   1.000
_cell.length_b   1.000
_cell.length_c   1.000
_cell.angle_alpha   90.00
_cell.angle_beta   90.00
_cell.angle_gamma   90.00
#
_symmetry.space_group_name_H-M   'P 1'
#
loop_
_entity.id
_entity.type
_entity.pdbx_description
1 polymer ?
#
loop_
_entity_poly.entity_id
_entity_poly.type
_entity_poly.pdbx_seq_one_letter_code
_entity_poly.pdbx_strand_id
1 'polypeptide(L)'
;MTLRLSNVIFTSVLLAVAHAFAVDKVSGANETFNIEPGARSAALGSATMAIDGDYLGLLSNPHQLANVNYGWVNFSHTEYYEDTRYDFASAVMPLGEGQGLGISFGRFGANDIPYIKEGEPLPDGDVYNTLSIADYVFSVSWGRRLTNRIDLGVSFHGIYRDMDQSGWGFRGDAGLRYKVIDRLYVSGLLKGWTSSATSWESGEFEYTSPEFYLAANYSVPVPYLYGTLAVYWQGAGLFHEESRALDFDTDEDVGARIWEDPLDWLSGGKAGVEFNFDFGLSLRAGLSSFTTFQSVTAGAGLTISKFLKIDYAFESHPTLSPVHRVSISVSPYLFSNKPKAGTPEAYVPQRTRLTEEPDEEEVVEEPAAEIQENNLPVLEKPLESEVGQGVSLEEPAETVNKPAIIESDDEVLE
;
A
#
# COMPACT_ATOMS: atom_id res chain seq x y z
N MET A 1 -44.43 -3.72 -22.67
CA MET A 1 -43.85 -2.37 -22.86
C MET A 1 -42.56 -2.19 -22.06
N THR A 2 -42.46 -2.75 -20.85
CA THR A 2 -41.27 -2.74 -19.97
C THR A 2 -40.03 -3.45 -20.53
N LEU A 3 -40.18 -4.61 -21.18
CA LEU A 3 -39.06 -5.36 -21.79
C LEU A 3 -38.37 -4.63 -22.96
N ARG A 4 -39.10 -3.78 -23.70
CA ARG A 4 -38.52 -2.98 -24.80
C ARG A 4 -37.71 -1.80 -24.28
N LEU A 5 -38.08 -1.24 -23.13
CA LEU A 5 -37.37 -0.12 -22.51
C LEU A 5 -36.02 -0.57 -21.92
N SER A 6 -36.00 -1.74 -21.25
CA SER A 6 -34.79 -2.38 -20.73
C SER A 6 -33.74 -2.61 -21.83
N ASN A 7 -34.16 -3.18 -22.95
CA ASN A 7 -33.24 -3.46 -24.06
C ASN A 7 -32.75 -2.18 -24.74
N VAL A 8 -33.59 -1.14 -24.86
CA VAL A 8 -33.16 0.15 -25.42
C VAL A 8 -32.15 0.83 -24.50
N ILE A 9 -32.38 0.83 -23.18
CA ILE A 9 -31.43 1.37 -22.19
C ILE A 9 -30.11 0.59 -22.22
N PHE A 10 -30.17 -0.74 -22.25
CA PHE A 10 -28.98 -1.58 -22.32
C PHE A 10 -28.19 -1.37 -23.62
N THR A 11 -28.89 -1.22 -24.75
CA THR A 11 -28.26 -0.98 -26.06
C THR A 11 -27.69 0.44 -26.15
N SER A 12 -28.35 1.45 -25.56
CA SER A 12 -27.83 2.81 -25.50
C SER A 12 -26.66 2.95 -24.53
N VAL A 13 -26.64 2.18 -23.43
CA VAL A 13 -25.47 2.07 -22.54
C VAL A 13 -24.32 1.39 -23.28
N LEU A 14 -24.57 0.31 -24.03
CA LEU A 14 -23.53 -0.35 -24.85
C LEU A 14 -22.99 0.55 -25.97
N LEU A 15 -23.85 1.33 -26.64
CA LEU A 15 -23.41 2.29 -27.64
C LEU A 15 -22.65 3.47 -27.02
N ALA A 16 -23.05 3.96 -25.85
CA ALA A 16 -22.32 5.01 -25.14
C ALA A 16 -20.94 4.51 -24.67
N VAL A 17 -20.86 3.26 -24.21
CA VAL A 17 -19.59 2.60 -23.87
C VAL A 17 -18.72 2.45 -25.13
N ALA A 18 -19.29 2.10 -26.28
CA ALA A 18 -18.53 1.97 -27.54
C ALA A 18 -17.99 3.31 -28.08
N HIS A 19 -18.69 4.44 -27.88
CA HIS A 19 -18.21 5.76 -28.31
C HIS A 19 -17.20 6.37 -27.33
N ALA A 20 -17.15 5.93 -26.07
CA ALA A 20 -16.17 6.37 -25.09
C ALA A 20 -14.73 5.88 -25.42
N PHE A 21 -14.60 4.82 -26.23
CA PHE A 21 -13.30 4.30 -26.68
C PHE A 21 -12.72 4.99 -27.92
N ALA A 22 -13.37 6.04 -28.44
CA ALA A 22 -12.89 6.82 -29.59
C ALA A 22 -12.26 8.17 -29.19
N VAL A 23 -11.99 8.38 -27.89
CA VAL A 23 -11.16 9.49 -27.43
C VAL A 23 -9.71 9.07 -27.59
N ASP A 24 -8.88 9.95 -28.16
CA ASP A 24 -7.44 9.72 -28.21
C ASP A 24 -6.92 9.49 -26.79
N LYS A 25 -6.41 8.28 -26.55
CA LYS A 25 -5.74 7.94 -25.30
C LYS A 25 -4.46 8.77 -25.27
N VAL A 26 -4.34 9.64 -24.29
CA VAL A 26 -3.11 10.40 -24.05
C VAL A 26 -2.45 9.80 -22.81
N SER A 27 -1.28 9.20 -23.00
CA SER A 27 -0.37 8.91 -21.88
C SER A 27 0.01 10.25 -21.27
N GLY A 28 -0.30 10.46 -19.99
CA GLY A 28 0.06 11.69 -19.30
C GLY A 28 -1.11 12.50 -18.72
N ALA A 29 -2.36 12.23 -19.13
CA ALA A 29 -3.47 13.02 -18.62
C ALA A 29 -3.71 12.69 -17.13
N ASN A 30 -3.43 13.68 -16.29
CA ASN A 30 -3.47 13.63 -14.82
C ASN A 30 -2.31 12.89 -14.13
N GLU A 31 -1.09 12.92 -14.69
CA GLU A 31 0.08 12.29 -14.04
C GLU A 31 0.38 12.78 -12.63
N THR A 32 0.06 14.02 -12.30
CA THR A 32 0.27 14.54 -10.95
C THR A 32 -0.52 13.75 -9.89
N PHE A 33 -1.59 13.03 -10.26
CA PHE A 33 -2.27 12.09 -9.35
C PHE A 33 -1.50 10.77 -9.11
N ASN A 34 -0.48 10.47 -9.91
CA ASN A 34 0.39 9.31 -9.78
C ASN A 34 1.66 9.61 -8.97
N ILE A 35 1.96 10.89 -8.71
CA ILE A 35 3.09 11.30 -7.88
C ILE A 35 2.78 10.99 -6.42
N GLU A 36 3.65 10.22 -5.78
CA GLU A 36 3.49 9.88 -4.37
C GLU A 36 3.96 11.03 -3.47
N PRO A 37 3.12 11.52 -2.54
CA PRO A 37 3.51 12.60 -1.64
C PRO A 37 4.26 12.14 -0.37
N GLY A 38 4.09 10.91 0.10
CA GLY A 38 4.58 10.44 1.40
C GLY A 38 6.07 10.08 1.43
N ALA A 39 6.78 10.47 2.50
CA ALA A 39 8.18 10.06 2.66
C ALA A 39 8.27 8.56 2.98
N ARG A 40 7.39 8.04 3.84
CA ARG A 40 7.38 6.62 4.21
C ARG A 40 7.20 5.71 2.99
N SER A 41 6.21 5.99 2.16
CA SER A 41 5.95 5.28 0.92
C SER A 41 7.09 5.41 -0.10
N ALA A 42 7.65 6.60 -0.28
CA ALA A 42 8.80 6.82 -1.15
C ALA A 42 10.01 5.97 -0.73
N ALA A 43 10.32 5.91 0.58
CA ALA A 43 11.40 5.08 1.12
C ALA A 43 11.17 3.56 0.97
N LEU A 44 9.96 3.14 0.60
CA LEU A 44 9.54 1.75 0.38
C LEU A 44 9.34 1.48 -1.12
N GLY A 45 10.12 2.14 -1.98
CA GLY A 45 10.07 1.96 -3.42
C GLY A 45 8.77 2.48 -4.05
N SER A 46 8.05 3.39 -3.38
CA SER A 46 6.76 3.90 -3.82
C SER A 46 5.69 2.81 -4.02
N ALA A 47 5.76 1.73 -3.22
CA ALA A 47 4.77 0.64 -3.16
C ALA A 47 3.53 1.04 -2.32
N THR A 48 2.95 2.19 -2.62
CA THR A 48 1.96 2.91 -1.80
C THR A 48 0.72 2.09 -1.47
N MET A 49 0.28 1.25 -2.41
CA MET A 49 -0.93 0.44 -2.28
C MET A 49 -0.78 -0.71 -1.29
N ALA A 50 0.46 -1.14 -1.06
CA ALA A 50 0.79 -2.18 -0.08
C ALA A 50 0.87 -1.62 1.33
N ILE A 51 1.03 -0.30 1.48
CA ILE A 51 1.40 0.35 2.74
C ILE A 51 0.15 0.85 3.45
N ASP A 52 -0.07 0.33 4.66
CA ASP A 52 -1.18 0.74 5.50
C ASP A 52 -0.75 1.81 6.53
N GLY A 53 -1.65 2.74 6.81
CA GLY A 53 -1.47 3.76 7.85
C GLY A 53 -0.52 4.90 7.44
N ASP A 54 -0.27 5.05 6.14
CA ASP A 54 0.35 6.23 5.54
C ASP A 54 -0.74 7.12 4.94
N TYR A 55 -1.17 8.10 5.71
CA TYR A 55 -2.29 8.97 5.35
C TYR A 55 -1.92 10.04 4.31
N LEU A 56 -0.67 10.11 3.84
CA LEU A 56 -0.33 10.91 2.67
C LEU A 56 -0.69 10.16 1.37
N GLY A 57 -0.75 8.82 1.40
CA GLY A 57 -1.11 7.97 0.26
C GLY A 57 -2.60 7.94 -0.12
N LEU A 58 -3.39 8.99 0.13
CA LEU A 58 -4.83 9.01 -0.22
C LEU A 58 -5.09 8.96 -1.74
N LEU A 59 -4.09 9.33 -2.56
CA LEU A 59 -4.15 9.28 -4.03
C LEU A 59 -4.11 7.85 -4.59
N SER A 60 -3.63 6.89 -3.82
CA SER A 60 -3.37 5.52 -4.31
C SER A 60 -3.83 4.42 -3.35
N ASN A 61 -4.18 4.76 -2.10
CA ASN A 61 -4.66 3.81 -1.12
C ASN A 61 -5.87 4.38 -0.33
N PRO A 62 -7.10 4.31 -0.86
CA PRO A 62 -8.29 4.73 -0.11
C PRO A 62 -8.79 3.71 0.90
N HIS A 63 -8.53 2.40 0.69
CA HIS A 63 -9.07 1.35 1.55
C HIS A 63 -8.46 1.38 2.97
N GLN A 64 -7.26 1.96 3.13
CA GLN A 64 -6.64 2.13 4.45
C GLN A 64 -7.51 2.96 5.40
N LEU A 65 -8.39 3.83 4.90
CA LEU A 65 -9.28 4.66 5.71
C LEU A 65 -10.24 3.83 6.58
N ALA A 66 -10.51 2.57 6.20
CA ALA A 66 -11.26 1.62 7.04
C ALA A 66 -10.57 1.29 8.38
N ASN A 67 -9.27 1.59 8.52
CA ASN A 67 -8.44 1.27 9.68
C ASN A 67 -8.02 2.51 10.48
N VAL A 68 -8.51 3.69 10.10
CA VAL A 68 -8.18 4.93 10.80
C VAL A 68 -8.83 4.88 12.19
N ASN A 69 -8.01 5.04 13.22
CA ASN A 69 -8.45 5.02 14.62
C ASN A 69 -8.54 6.41 15.25
N TYR A 70 -7.75 7.34 14.74
CA TYR A 70 -7.64 8.70 15.25
C TYR A 70 -7.59 9.67 14.08
N GLY A 71 -8.00 10.91 14.30
CA GLY A 71 -7.77 11.94 13.29
C GLY A 71 -6.29 12.19 13.09
N TRP A 72 -5.86 12.44 11.87
CA TRP A 72 -4.48 12.85 11.56
C TRP A 72 -4.50 13.99 10.56
N VAL A 73 -3.57 14.92 10.73
CA VAL A 73 -3.21 15.93 9.75
C VAL A 73 -1.76 15.66 9.36
N ASN A 74 -1.49 15.57 8.07
CA ASN A 74 -0.21 15.18 7.53
C ASN A 74 0.24 16.23 6.53
N PHE A 75 1.55 16.46 6.49
CA PHE A 75 2.20 17.37 5.57
C PHE A 75 3.41 16.68 4.98
N SER A 76 3.70 16.94 3.72
CA SER A 76 4.96 16.56 3.09
C SER A 76 5.48 17.67 2.20
N HIS A 77 6.80 17.68 2.09
CA HIS A 77 7.55 18.53 1.20
C HIS A 77 8.58 17.67 0.46
N THR A 78 8.61 17.82 -0.86
CA THR A 78 9.58 17.17 -1.74
C THR A 78 10.24 18.23 -2.60
N GLU A 79 11.56 18.21 -2.63
CA GLU A 79 12.35 18.97 -3.59
C GLU A 79 12.81 18.01 -4.69
N TYR A 80 12.30 18.24 -5.89
CA TYR A 80 12.69 17.52 -7.09
C TYR A 80 13.81 18.27 -7.82
N TYR A 81 14.25 17.72 -8.94
CA TYR A 81 15.19 18.37 -9.85
C TYR A 81 14.57 19.62 -10.49
N GLU A 82 15.44 20.47 -11.04
CA GLU A 82 15.04 21.70 -11.77
C GLU A 82 14.13 22.63 -10.97
N ASP A 83 14.40 22.78 -9.66
CA ASP A 83 13.64 23.62 -8.73
C ASP A 83 12.14 23.32 -8.65
N THR A 84 11.73 22.13 -9.10
CA THR A 84 10.36 21.65 -9.00
C THR A 84 10.08 21.18 -7.58
N ARG A 85 8.92 21.55 -7.03
CA ARG A 85 8.54 21.24 -5.65
C ARG A 85 7.19 20.54 -5.61
N TYR A 86 7.05 19.62 -4.65
CA TYR A 86 5.77 19.02 -4.32
C TYR A 86 5.44 19.20 -2.85
N ASP A 87 4.47 20.08 -2.59
CA ASP A 87 3.89 20.31 -1.28
C ASP A 87 2.55 19.60 -1.19
N PHE A 88 2.35 18.80 -0.15
CA PHE A 88 1.11 18.05 0.01
C PHE A 88 0.64 18.05 1.46
N ALA A 89 -0.67 18.13 1.64
CA ALA A 89 -1.31 18.04 2.94
C ALA A 89 -2.51 17.12 2.87
N SER A 90 -2.73 16.34 3.92
CA SER A 90 -3.91 15.50 4.06
C SER A 90 -4.47 15.56 5.47
N ALA A 91 -5.78 15.40 5.58
CA ALA A 91 -6.46 15.23 6.85
C ALA A 91 -7.38 14.02 6.78
N VAL A 92 -7.29 13.14 7.77
CA VAL A 92 -8.14 11.95 7.89
C VAL A 92 -8.84 11.95 9.23
N MET A 93 -10.05 11.39 9.27
CA MET A 93 -10.80 11.21 10.50
C MET A 93 -11.60 9.90 10.51
N PRO A 94 -11.68 9.22 11.66
CA PRO A 94 -12.55 8.06 11.83
C PRO A 94 -14.01 8.51 11.92
N LEU A 95 -14.89 7.85 11.17
CA LEU A 95 -16.33 8.05 11.27
C LEU A 95 -16.98 7.09 12.28
N GLY A 96 -16.33 5.95 12.57
CA GLY A 96 -16.80 4.87 13.44
C GLY A 96 -17.16 3.61 12.64
N GLU A 97 -17.31 2.46 13.32
CA GLU A 97 -17.69 1.18 12.67
C GLU A 97 -16.77 0.77 11.50
N GLY A 98 -15.46 1.00 11.64
CA GLY A 98 -14.49 0.70 10.59
C GLY A 98 -14.63 1.59 9.34
N GLN A 99 -15.13 2.81 9.50
CA GLN A 99 -15.23 3.81 8.44
C GLN A 99 -14.31 5.00 8.71
N GLY A 100 -13.76 5.58 7.63
CA GLY A 100 -12.93 6.77 7.69
C GLY A 100 -13.16 7.67 6.47
N LEU A 101 -12.94 8.96 6.67
CA LEU A 101 -12.92 9.98 5.61
C LEU A 101 -11.54 10.62 5.56
N GLY A 102 -11.06 10.89 4.36
CA GLY A 102 -9.84 11.64 4.09
C GLY A 102 -10.09 12.75 3.09
N ILE A 103 -9.38 13.86 3.26
CA ILE A 103 -9.25 14.91 2.26
C ILE A 103 -7.77 15.21 2.06
N SER A 104 -7.39 15.64 0.87
CA SER A 104 -6.03 16.10 0.60
C SER A 104 -5.98 17.25 -0.39
N PHE A 105 -4.89 17.99 -0.30
CA PHE A 105 -4.53 19.07 -1.20
C PHE A 105 -3.03 18.97 -1.52
N GLY A 106 -2.67 19.14 -2.78
CA GLY A 106 -1.30 19.13 -3.24
C GLY A 106 -1.02 20.25 -4.23
N ARG A 107 0.21 20.76 -4.22
CA ARG A 107 0.73 21.67 -5.24
C ARG A 107 2.05 21.11 -5.76
N PHE A 108 2.06 20.73 -7.04
CA PHE A 108 3.27 20.32 -7.76
C PHE A 108 3.63 21.40 -8.77
N GLY A 109 4.88 21.83 -8.84
CA GLY A 109 5.28 22.79 -9.88
C GLY A 109 6.58 23.52 -9.59
N ALA A 110 6.95 24.38 -10.53
CA ALA A 110 8.14 25.20 -10.49
C ALA A 110 7.74 26.68 -10.66
N ASN A 111 8.45 27.55 -9.95
CA ASN A 111 8.21 28.99 -9.96
C ASN A 111 9.36 29.72 -10.63
N ASP A 112 9.09 30.93 -11.09
CA ASP A 112 10.11 31.88 -11.52
C ASP A 112 11.04 31.36 -12.64
N ILE A 113 10.52 30.51 -13.53
CA ILE A 113 11.26 29.94 -14.66
C ILE A 113 11.59 31.08 -15.63
N PRO A 114 12.87 31.40 -15.86
CA PRO A 114 13.24 32.46 -16.79
C PRO A 114 12.94 32.02 -18.22
N TYR A 115 12.32 32.91 -19.00
CA TYR A 115 12.07 32.67 -20.43
C TYR A 115 12.35 33.90 -21.28
N ILE A 116 12.63 33.66 -22.55
CA ILE A 116 12.85 34.68 -23.58
C ILE A 116 11.75 34.49 -24.61
N LYS A 117 10.94 35.54 -24.86
CA LYS A 117 9.94 35.47 -25.94
C LYS A 117 10.63 35.49 -27.29
N GLU A 118 10.07 34.74 -28.23
CA GLU A 118 10.53 34.77 -29.61
C GLU A 118 10.46 36.22 -30.16
N GLY A 119 11.59 36.72 -30.65
CA GLY A 119 11.73 38.08 -31.17
C GLY A 119 12.13 39.15 -30.14
N GLU A 120 12.24 38.82 -28.86
CA GLU A 120 12.83 39.72 -27.86
C GLU A 120 14.36 39.60 -27.83
N PRO A 121 15.11 40.71 -27.66
CA PRO A 121 16.56 40.65 -27.47
C PRO A 121 16.88 39.89 -26.17
N LEU A 122 18.05 39.24 -26.14
CA LEU A 122 18.59 38.69 -24.89
C LEU A 122 18.63 39.79 -23.83
N PRO A 123 18.06 39.57 -22.63
CA PRO A 123 18.06 40.58 -21.59
C PRO A 123 19.49 40.98 -21.18
N ASP A 124 19.72 42.28 -21.03
CA ASP A 124 20.98 42.79 -20.47
C ASP A 124 20.95 42.70 -18.93
N GLY A 125 21.72 41.77 -18.36
CA GLY A 125 21.84 41.58 -16.90
C GLY A 125 20.87 40.54 -16.34
N ASP A 126 20.45 40.71 -15.08
CA ASP A 126 19.69 39.70 -14.31
C ASP A 126 18.15 39.86 -14.41
N VAL A 127 17.65 40.67 -15.34
CA VAL A 127 16.20 40.95 -15.48
C VAL A 127 15.61 40.07 -16.57
N TYR A 128 15.01 38.95 -16.18
CA TYR A 128 14.33 38.03 -17.08
C TYR A 128 12.81 38.09 -16.89
N ASN A 129 12.06 37.83 -17.97
CA ASN A 129 10.65 37.48 -17.83
C ASN A 129 10.57 36.09 -17.18
N THR A 130 9.63 35.90 -16.26
CA THR A 130 9.42 34.60 -15.60
C THR A 130 8.05 34.01 -15.89
N LEU A 131 8.00 32.68 -15.92
CA LEU A 131 6.78 31.88 -15.96
C LEU A 131 6.77 30.97 -14.73
N SER A 132 5.58 30.70 -14.18
CA SER A 132 5.40 29.66 -13.18
C SER A 132 4.44 28.62 -13.73
N ILE A 133 4.71 27.35 -13.43
CA ILE A 133 3.82 26.24 -13.76
C ILE A 133 3.41 25.54 -12.47
N ALA A 134 2.13 25.22 -12.33
CA ALA A 134 1.64 24.56 -11.13
C ALA A 134 0.40 23.71 -11.39
N ASP A 135 0.41 22.51 -10.83
CA ASP A 135 -0.72 21.62 -10.71
C ASP A 135 -1.23 21.63 -9.26
N TYR A 136 -2.50 21.93 -9.10
CA TYR A 136 -3.21 21.92 -7.83
C TYR A 136 -4.13 20.71 -7.76
N VAL A 137 -3.80 19.76 -6.89
CA VAL A 137 -4.56 18.53 -6.68
C VAL A 137 -5.45 18.67 -5.47
N PHE A 138 -6.71 18.30 -5.59
CA PHE A 138 -7.64 18.14 -4.49
C PHE A 138 -8.20 16.72 -4.48
N SER A 139 -8.41 16.12 -3.32
CA SER A 139 -8.99 14.79 -3.25
C SER A 139 -9.88 14.59 -2.04
N VAL A 140 -10.90 13.76 -2.21
CA VAL A 140 -11.76 13.26 -1.14
C VAL A 140 -11.81 11.75 -1.25
N SER A 141 -11.58 11.08 -0.12
CA SER A 141 -11.50 9.64 -0.04
C SER A 141 -12.35 9.12 1.10
N TRP A 142 -12.98 7.98 0.91
CA TRP A 142 -13.75 7.29 1.94
C TRP A 142 -13.38 5.82 1.93
N GLY A 143 -13.26 5.23 3.11
CA GLY A 143 -13.01 3.80 3.26
C GLY A 143 -13.88 3.18 4.33
N ARG A 144 -14.21 1.90 4.12
CA ARG A 144 -15.07 1.12 5.01
C ARG A 144 -14.68 -0.35 5.05
N ARG A 145 -14.67 -0.89 6.26
CA ARG A 145 -14.67 -2.34 6.49
C ARG A 145 -16.03 -2.95 6.13
N LEU A 146 -16.04 -3.88 5.19
CA LEU A 146 -17.24 -4.66 4.87
C LEU A 146 -17.35 -5.93 5.71
N THR A 147 -16.23 -6.62 5.91
CA THR A 147 -16.17 -7.85 6.70
C THR A 147 -14.88 -7.88 7.52
N ASN A 148 -14.71 -8.86 8.40
CA ASN A 148 -13.47 -9.03 9.16
C ASN A 148 -12.22 -9.28 8.28
N ARG A 149 -12.39 -9.48 6.97
CA ARG A 149 -11.31 -9.71 6.01
C ARG A 149 -11.29 -8.74 4.84
N ILE A 150 -12.34 -7.93 4.63
CA ILE A 150 -12.48 -7.08 3.44
C ILE A 150 -12.63 -5.63 3.85
N ASP A 151 -11.72 -4.80 3.36
CA ASP A 151 -11.80 -3.35 3.41
C ASP A 151 -11.96 -2.79 2.00
N LEU A 152 -12.82 -1.79 1.84
CA LEU A 152 -13.03 -1.06 0.60
C LEU A 152 -12.67 0.40 0.78
N GLY A 153 -12.32 1.05 -0.32
CA GLY A 153 -12.23 2.49 -0.38
C GLY A 153 -12.53 3.03 -1.77
N VAL A 154 -12.97 4.27 -1.82
CA VAL A 154 -13.15 5.03 -3.05
C VAL A 154 -12.55 6.41 -2.87
N SER A 155 -11.99 6.95 -3.94
CA SER A 155 -11.48 8.30 -3.99
C SER A 155 -12.01 9.05 -5.20
N PHE A 156 -12.16 10.35 -5.04
CA PHE A 156 -12.36 11.29 -6.12
C PHE A 156 -11.25 12.34 -6.07
N HIS A 157 -10.61 12.54 -7.20
CA HIS A 157 -9.49 13.45 -7.39
C HIS A 157 -9.87 14.51 -8.42
N GLY A 158 -9.56 15.76 -8.12
CA GLY A 158 -9.64 16.88 -9.04
C GLY A 158 -8.28 17.53 -9.16
N ILE A 159 -7.95 18.02 -10.35
CA ILE A 159 -6.73 18.76 -10.63
C ILE A 159 -7.05 20.01 -11.41
N TYR A 160 -6.43 21.12 -11.01
CA TYR A 160 -6.37 22.35 -11.78
C TYR A 160 -4.93 22.59 -12.18
N ARG A 161 -4.67 22.76 -13.47
CA ARG A 161 -3.35 23.06 -14.01
C ARG A 161 -3.29 24.50 -14.43
N ASP A 162 -2.21 25.16 -14.03
CA ASP A 162 -1.87 26.53 -14.37
C ASP A 162 -0.50 26.51 -15.06
N MET A 163 -0.50 26.64 -16.38
CA MET A 163 0.67 26.65 -17.25
C MET A 163 0.52 27.78 -18.28
N ASP A 164 1.03 27.61 -19.51
CA ASP A 164 0.70 28.53 -20.63
C ASP A 164 -0.81 28.49 -20.98
N GLN A 165 -1.47 27.36 -20.70
CA GLN A 165 -2.93 27.22 -20.71
C GLN A 165 -3.40 26.62 -19.39
N SER A 166 -4.65 26.95 -19.01
CA SER A 166 -5.27 26.33 -17.84
C SER A 166 -6.11 25.11 -18.20
N GLY A 167 -6.22 24.16 -17.27
CA GLY A 167 -6.93 22.92 -17.49
C GLY A 167 -7.53 22.34 -16.21
N TRP A 168 -8.65 21.64 -16.36
CA TRP A 168 -9.32 20.93 -15.27
C TRP A 168 -9.37 19.44 -15.56
N GLY A 169 -8.94 18.63 -14.60
CA GLY A 169 -9.00 17.19 -14.69
C GLY A 169 -9.66 16.54 -13.50
N PHE A 170 -10.20 15.34 -13.70
CA PHE A 170 -10.85 14.55 -12.67
C PHE A 170 -10.53 13.07 -12.83
N ARG A 171 -10.39 12.36 -11.71
CA ARG A 171 -10.21 10.91 -11.67
C ARG A 171 -10.95 10.30 -10.48
N GLY A 172 -11.70 9.22 -10.71
CA GLY A 172 -12.28 8.41 -9.65
C GLY A 172 -11.55 7.09 -9.51
N ASP A 173 -11.18 6.71 -8.29
CA ASP A 173 -10.42 5.50 -7.98
C ASP A 173 -11.18 4.60 -6.98
N ALA A 174 -10.97 3.28 -7.06
CA ALA A 174 -11.56 2.31 -6.16
C ALA A 174 -10.50 1.30 -5.67
N GLY A 175 -10.43 1.11 -4.36
CA GLY A 175 -9.46 0.23 -3.70
C GLY A 175 -10.15 -0.88 -2.90
N LEU A 176 -9.50 -2.04 -2.86
CA LEU A 176 -9.92 -3.21 -2.08
C LEU A 176 -8.70 -3.76 -1.35
N ARG A 177 -8.88 -4.21 -0.10
CA ARG A 177 -7.88 -5.01 0.62
C ARG A 177 -8.53 -6.24 1.22
N TYR A 178 -7.86 -7.36 1.04
CA TYR A 178 -8.28 -8.68 1.52
C TYR A 178 -7.24 -9.27 2.47
N LYS A 179 -7.67 -9.65 3.67
CA LYS A 179 -6.88 -10.40 4.65
C LYS A 179 -6.90 -11.89 4.28
N VAL A 180 -5.82 -12.37 3.67
CA VAL A 180 -5.67 -13.76 3.24
C VAL A 180 -5.49 -14.67 4.45
N ILE A 181 -4.47 -14.36 5.25
CA ILE A 181 -4.15 -15.00 6.53
C ILE A 181 -3.72 -13.91 7.52
N ASP A 182 -3.44 -14.29 8.77
CA ASP A 182 -2.92 -13.32 9.73
C ASP A 182 -1.61 -12.70 9.23
N ARG A 183 -1.59 -11.36 9.21
CA ARG A 183 -0.46 -10.52 8.78
C ARG A 183 -0.13 -10.56 7.29
N LEU A 184 -0.90 -11.28 6.45
CA LEU A 184 -0.80 -11.23 4.99
C LEU A 184 -2.04 -10.58 4.39
N TYR A 185 -1.82 -9.46 3.70
CA TYR A 185 -2.86 -8.73 3.01
C TYR A 185 -2.53 -8.64 1.53
N VAL A 186 -3.57 -8.73 0.70
CA VAL A 186 -3.51 -8.44 -0.72
C VAL A 186 -4.44 -7.28 -1.00
N SER A 187 -3.95 -6.31 -1.77
CA SER A 187 -4.69 -5.09 -2.13
C SER A 187 -4.80 -4.97 -3.64
N GLY A 188 -5.89 -4.39 -4.10
CA GLY A 188 -6.12 -4.01 -5.49
C GLY A 188 -6.55 -2.55 -5.57
N LEU A 189 -6.13 -1.85 -6.63
CA LEU A 189 -6.56 -0.49 -6.96
C LEU A 189 -6.98 -0.46 -8.42
N LEU A 190 -8.22 -0.05 -8.66
CA LEU A 190 -8.70 0.32 -9.98
C LEU A 190 -8.65 1.85 -10.09
N LYS A 191 -7.65 2.35 -10.80
CA LYS A 191 -7.52 3.77 -11.14
C LYS A 191 -8.47 4.13 -12.27
N GLY A 192 -9.12 5.28 -12.18
CA GLY A 192 -9.97 5.80 -13.25
C GLY A 192 -11.26 5.00 -13.49
N TRP A 193 -11.84 4.33 -12.48
CA TRP A 193 -13.05 3.50 -12.64
C TRP A 193 -14.28 4.28 -13.15
N THR A 194 -14.36 5.59 -12.88
CA THR A 194 -15.42 6.46 -13.41
C THR A 194 -15.04 7.19 -14.70
N SER A 195 -13.73 7.39 -14.92
CA SER A 195 -13.04 8.13 -15.99
C SER A 195 -11.81 8.85 -15.39
N SER A 196 -10.75 9.01 -16.17
CA SER A 196 -9.67 9.98 -15.93
C SER A 196 -9.59 10.88 -17.15
N ALA A 197 -9.97 12.15 -17.00
CA ALA A 197 -10.00 13.08 -18.12
C ALA A 197 -9.48 14.46 -17.72
N THR A 198 -8.98 15.21 -18.70
CA THR A 198 -8.58 16.62 -18.57
C THR A 198 -9.17 17.42 -19.72
N SER A 199 -9.74 18.59 -19.42
CA SER A 199 -10.19 19.56 -20.41
C SER A 199 -9.37 20.83 -20.28
N TRP A 200 -8.92 21.37 -21.41
CA TRP A 200 -8.12 22.58 -21.48
C TRP A 200 -8.91 23.77 -22.03
N GLU A 201 -8.44 24.99 -21.77
CA GLU A 201 -9.03 26.22 -22.31
C GLU A 201 -8.98 26.30 -23.84
N SER A 202 -7.99 25.66 -24.46
CA SER A 202 -7.88 25.51 -25.92
C SER A 202 -9.02 24.73 -26.56
N GLY A 203 -9.81 24.01 -25.75
CA GLY A 203 -10.85 23.08 -26.21
C GLY A 203 -10.34 21.64 -26.35
N GLU A 204 -9.05 21.40 -26.14
CA GLU A 204 -8.47 20.06 -26.13
C GLU A 204 -9.01 19.24 -24.96
N PHE A 205 -9.25 17.96 -25.21
CA PHE A 205 -9.76 17.00 -24.23
C PHE A 205 -8.89 15.76 -24.24
N GLU A 206 -8.29 15.46 -23.11
CA GLU A 206 -7.42 14.31 -22.92
C GLU A 206 -8.10 13.27 -22.04
N TYR A 207 -7.89 12.01 -22.36
CA TYR A 207 -8.42 10.88 -21.61
C TYR A 207 -7.32 9.86 -21.31
N THR A 208 -7.31 9.38 -20.07
CA THR A 208 -6.49 8.27 -19.61
C THR A 208 -7.40 7.08 -19.31
N SER A 209 -7.08 5.94 -19.90
CA SER A 209 -7.79 4.69 -19.66
C SER A 209 -7.62 4.19 -18.23
N PRO A 210 -8.58 3.41 -17.71
CA PRO A 210 -8.47 2.83 -16.37
C PRO A 210 -7.30 1.85 -16.30
N GLU A 211 -6.66 1.75 -15.14
CA GLU A 211 -5.57 0.80 -14.88
C GLU A 211 -5.81 0.07 -13.55
N PHE A 212 -5.50 -1.21 -13.50
CA PHE A 212 -5.63 -2.03 -12.31
C PHE A 212 -4.26 -2.49 -11.81
N TYR A 213 -4.05 -2.33 -10.50
CA TYR A 213 -2.82 -2.68 -9.82
C TYR A 213 -3.08 -3.70 -8.71
N LEU A 214 -2.08 -4.54 -8.46
CA LEU A 214 -2.07 -5.51 -7.38
C LEU A 214 -0.93 -5.23 -6.41
N ALA A 215 -1.16 -5.45 -5.13
CA ALA A 215 -0.15 -5.29 -4.10
C ALA A 215 -0.33 -6.33 -2.99
N ALA A 216 0.74 -6.59 -2.26
CA ALA A 216 0.72 -7.47 -1.09
C ALA A 216 1.62 -6.90 0.01
N ASN A 217 1.21 -7.14 1.26
CA ASN A 217 2.07 -6.89 2.40
C ASN A 217 2.06 -8.07 3.37
N TYR A 218 3.23 -8.37 3.93
CA TYR A 218 3.41 -9.40 4.94
C TYR A 218 4.25 -8.88 6.10
N SER A 219 3.78 -9.06 7.33
CA SER A 219 4.48 -8.61 8.53
C SER A 219 4.84 -9.77 9.46
N VAL A 220 6.07 -9.76 9.97
CA VAL A 220 6.62 -10.77 10.88
C VAL A 220 7.13 -10.09 12.14
N PRO A 221 6.64 -10.44 13.34
CA PRO A 221 7.19 -9.94 14.58
C PRO A 221 8.59 -10.54 14.79
N VAL A 222 9.55 -9.72 15.20
CA VAL A 222 10.93 -10.15 15.50
C VAL A 222 11.25 -9.74 16.95
N PRO A 223 10.77 -10.51 17.95
CA PRO A 223 10.89 -10.13 19.36
C PRO A 223 12.33 -9.92 19.82
N TYR A 224 13.27 -10.69 19.27
CA TYR A 224 14.71 -10.57 19.58
C TYR A 224 15.27 -9.18 19.28
N LEU A 225 14.73 -8.50 18.26
CA LEU A 225 15.13 -7.16 17.86
C LEU A 225 14.15 -6.08 18.34
N TYR A 226 13.20 -6.42 19.21
CA TYR A 226 12.16 -5.52 19.73
C TYR A 226 11.46 -4.76 18.60
N GLY A 227 10.92 -5.50 17.63
CA GLY A 227 10.25 -4.87 16.50
C GLY A 227 9.49 -5.82 15.59
N THR A 228 9.02 -5.27 14.48
CA THR A 228 8.28 -5.97 13.43
C THR A 228 8.92 -5.68 12.08
N LEU A 229 9.25 -6.74 11.35
CA LEU A 229 9.67 -6.67 9.96
C LEU A 229 8.44 -6.75 9.06
N ALA A 230 8.28 -5.81 8.13
CA ALA A 230 7.24 -5.83 7.12
C ALA A 230 7.87 -5.82 5.72
N VAL A 231 7.28 -6.61 4.82
CA VAL A 231 7.65 -6.70 3.41
C VAL A 231 6.46 -6.25 2.59
N TYR A 232 6.73 -5.40 1.61
CA TYR A 232 5.75 -4.78 0.72
C TYR A 232 6.12 -5.09 -0.72
N TRP A 233 5.11 -5.41 -1.51
CA TRP A 233 5.24 -5.60 -2.95
C TRP A 233 4.04 -4.97 -3.65
N GLN A 234 4.29 -4.35 -4.80
CA GLN A 234 3.28 -3.80 -5.69
C GLN A 234 3.67 -4.16 -7.12
N GLY A 235 2.76 -4.78 -7.86
CA GLY A 235 2.96 -5.09 -9.28
C GLY A 235 2.79 -3.87 -10.18
N ALA A 236 3.20 -4.03 -11.43
CA ALA A 236 2.91 -3.07 -12.49
C ALA A 236 1.41 -3.06 -12.86
N GLY A 237 1.01 -2.13 -13.74
CA GLY A 237 -0.34 -2.10 -14.32
C GLY A 237 -0.68 -3.42 -15.02
N LEU A 238 -1.94 -3.85 -14.94
CA LEU A 238 -2.41 -5.08 -15.59
C LEU A 238 -2.93 -4.85 -17.01
N PHE A 239 -3.49 -3.68 -17.32
CA PHE A 239 -4.22 -3.45 -18.56
C PHE A 239 -3.36 -2.89 -19.68
N HIS A 240 -2.41 -2.01 -19.36
CA HIS A 240 -1.58 -1.32 -20.35
C HIS A 240 -0.26 -2.07 -20.62
N GLU A 241 0.27 -1.91 -21.84
CA GLU A 241 1.62 -2.36 -22.25
C GLU A 241 2.68 -1.36 -21.78
N GLU A 242 2.63 -1.02 -20.50
CA GLU A 242 3.46 0.02 -19.86
C GLU A 242 3.97 -0.54 -18.51
N SER A 243 4.36 -1.82 -18.52
CA SER A 243 4.66 -2.52 -17.27
C SER A 243 5.99 -2.10 -16.65
N ARG A 244 6.96 -1.63 -17.45
CA ARG A 244 8.20 -1.01 -16.94
C ARG A 244 8.13 0.50 -17.15
N ALA A 245 8.59 1.25 -16.14
CA ALA A 245 8.78 2.68 -16.27
C ALA A 245 9.87 2.96 -17.32
N LEU A 246 9.59 3.88 -18.25
CA LEU A 246 10.48 4.53 -19.22
C LEU A 246 11.86 3.88 -19.41
N ASP A 247 12.07 3.25 -20.57
CA ASP A 247 13.43 2.96 -21.04
C ASP A 247 14.07 4.27 -21.50
N PHE A 248 15.14 4.70 -20.80
CA PHE A 248 15.80 5.98 -21.01
C PHE A 248 16.40 6.15 -22.43
N ASP A 249 16.54 5.06 -23.18
CA ASP A 249 17.04 5.06 -24.57
C ASP A 249 15.94 5.28 -25.63
N THR A 250 14.66 5.02 -25.30
CA THR A 250 13.57 5.04 -26.31
C THR A 250 12.41 5.98 -26.00
N ASP A 251 12.34 6.60 -24.81
CA ASP A 251 11.25 7.52 -24.41
C ASP A 251 9.83 6.90 -24.54
N GLU A 252 9.75 5.57 -24.63
CA GLU A 252 8.52 4.80 -24.70
C GLU A 252 8.41 3.96 -23.42
N ASP A 253 7.21 3.94 -22.83
CA ASP A 253 6.90 2.93 -21.82
C ASP A 253 6.95 1.56 -22.50
N VAL A 254 7.85 0.71 -22.01
CA VAL A 254 8.08 -0.62 -22.57
C VAL A 254 7.56 -1.64 -21.59
N GLY A 255 6.91 -2.68 -22.08
CA GLY A 255 6.71 -3.87 -21.29
C GLY A 255 5.45 -4.62 -21.67
N ALA A 256 5.55 -5.93 -21.64
CA ALA A 256 4.43 -6.79 -21.95
C ALA A 256 3.40 -6.80 -20.80
N ARG A 257 2.16 -7.10 -21.16
CA ARG A 257 1.10 -7.36 -20.18
C ARG A 257 1.39 -8.67 -19.44
N ILE A 258 0.75 -8.87 -18.29
CA ILE A 258 0.92 -10.09 -17.49
C ILE A 258 0.63 -11.39 -18.27
N TRP A 259 -0.25 -11.36 -19.28
CA TRP A 259 -0.58 -12.53 -20.13
C TRP A 259 0.30 -12.68 -21.37
N GLU A 260 1.13 -11.69 -21.68
CA GLU A 260 2.11 -11.75 -22.77
C GLU A 260 3.47 -12.21 -22.23
N ASP A 261 3.96 -11.54 -21.19
CA ASP A 261 5.19 -11.90 -20.48
C ASP A 261 5.02 -11.63 -18.97
N PRO A 262 4.70 -12.68 -18.18
CA PRO A 262 4.53 -12.55 -16.74
C PRO A 262 5.80 -12.13 -16.00
N LEU A 263 6.98 -12.48 -16.53
CA LEU A 263 8.26 -12.14 -15.90
C LEU A 263 8.58 -10.67 -16.14
N ASP A 264 8.29 -10.18 -17.35
CA ASP A 264 8.45 -8.76 -17.69
C ASP A 264 7.54 -7.87 -16.82
N TRP A 265 6.26 -8.25 -16.70
CA TRP A 265 5.32 -7.58 -15.81
C TRP A 265 5.77 -7.58 -14.34
N LEU A 266 6.31 -8.71 -13.85
CA LEU A 266 6.81 -8.80 -12.48
C LEU A 266 8.03 -7.90 -12.25
N SER A 267 8.89 -7.74 -13.27
CA SER A 267 10.09 -6.91 -13.22
C SER A 267 9.78 -5.41 -13.12
N GLY A 268 8.63 -4.99 -13.65
CA GLY A 268 8.08 -3.65 -13.50
C GLY A 268 7.49 -3.33 -12.12
N GLY A 269 7.49 -4.31 -11.23
CA GLY A 269 7.01 -4.16 -9.86
C GLY A 269 7.93 -3.32 -8.97
N LYS A 270 7.38 -3.01 -7.79
CA LYS A 270 8.00 -2.26 -6.70
C LYS A 270 8.05 -3.13 -5.47
N ALA A 271 9.08 -2.96 -4.63
CA ALA A 271 9.12 -3.63 -3.34
C ALA A 271 9.80 -2.77 -2.27
N GLY A 272 9.44 -3.04 -1.03
CA GLY A 272 10.01 -2.36 0.13
C GLY A 272 10.06 -3.26 1.35
N VAL A 273 10.99 -2.98 2.24
CA VAL A 273 11.09 -3.60 3.56
C VAL A 273 11.11 -2.50 4.62
N GLU A 274 10.31 -2.68 5.66
CA GLU A 274 10.25 -1.78 6.82
C GLU A 274 10.53 -2.57 8.09
N PHE A 275 11.49 -2.11 8.89
CA PHE A 275 11.66 -2.59 10.25
C PHE A 275 11.18 -1.54 11.23
N ASN A 276 10.11 -1.84 11.96
CA ASN A 276 9.52 -0.97 12.98
C ASN A 276 9.99 -1.43 14.35
N PHE A 277 10.78 -0.61 15.04
CA PHE A 277 11.19 -0.85 16.42
C PHE A 277 10.10 -0.41 17.41
N ASP A 278 9.97 -1.15 18.53
CA ASP A 278 8.97 -0.91 19.57
C ASP A 278 9.15 0.42 20.31
N PHE A 279 10.35 1.02 20.22
CA PHE A 279 10.64 2.35 20.76
C PHE A 279 10.26 3.49 19.81
N GLY A 280 9.74 3.20 18.62
CA GLY A 280 9.15 4.16 17.70
C GLY A 280 10.01 4.53 16.49
N LEU A 281 11.24 4.02 16.37
CA LEU A 281 12.05 4.17 15.15
C LEU A 281 11.56 3.20 14.07
N SER A 282 11.58 3.64 12.82
CA SER A 282 11.33 2.81 11.64
C SER A 282 12.49 2.98 10.67
N LEU A 283 13.02 1.88 10.15
CA LEU A 283 14.02 1.88 9.09
C LEU A 283 13.41 1.26 7.84
N ARG A 284 13.68 1.87 6.68
CA ARG A 284 13.05 1.53 5.41
C ARG A 284 14.08 1.45 4.30
N ALA A 285 13.90 0.47 3.44
CA ALA A 285 14.60 0.37 2.18
C ALA A 285 13.63 -0.16 1.12
N GLY A 286 13.79 0.27 -0.13
CA GLY A 286 12.94 -0.18 -1.22
C GLY A 286 13.56 0.00 -2.59
N LEU A 287 12.91 -0.63 -3.56
CA LEU A 287 13.25 -0.61 -4.98
C LEU A 287 12.01 -0.11 -5.73
N SER A 288 12.16 1.00 -6.45
CA SER A 288 11.09 1.59 -7.25
C SER A 288 10.91 0.93 -8.63
N SER A 289 11.87 0.13 -9.05
CA SER A 289 11.79 -0.80 -10.19
C SER A 289 12.79 -1.94 -9.98
N PHE A 290 12.45 -3.17 -10.39
CA PHE A 290 13.41 -4.28 -10.37
C PHE A 290 14.34 -4.31 -11.58
N THR A 291 14.01 -3.59 -12.66
CA THR A 291 14.86 -3.49 -13.86
C THR A 291 15.95 -2.44 -13.70
N THR A 292 15.60 -1.32 -13.04
CA THR A 292 16.53 -0.20 -12.81
C THR A 292 17.09 -0.28 -11.39
N PHE A 293 18.07 -1.18 -11.18
CA PHE A 293 18.77 -1.33 -9.88
C PHE A 293 19.44 -0.06 -9.35
N GLN A 294 19.49 1.01 -10.15
CA GLN A 294 20.03 2.32 -9.77
C GLN A 294 19.02 3.18 -8.98
N SER A 295 17.73 2.81 -8.95
CA SER A 295 16.67 3.56 -8.25
C SER A 295 16.38 2.97 -6.87
N VAL A 296 17.40 3.03 -6.00
CA VAL A 296 17.28 2.58 -4.60
C VAL A 296 16.66 3.68 -3.76
N THR A 297 15.76 3.27 -2.88
CA THR A 297 15.11 4.17 -1.92
C THR A 297 15.46 3.73 -0.51
N ALA A 298 15.64 4.71 0.37
CA ALA A 298 15.93 4.48 1.79
C ALA A 298 15.25 5.56 2.62
N GLY A 299 14.94 5.23 3.88
CA GLY A 299 14.33 6.22 4.75
C GLY A 299 14.29 5.79 6.20
N ALA A 300 14.00 6.77 7.04
CA ALA A 300 13.85 6.58 8.46
C ALA A 300 12.58 7.31 8.95
N GLY A 301 11.95 6.74 9.96
CA GLY A 301 10.76 7.30 10.59
C GLY A 301 10.90 7.32 12.09
N LEU A 302 10.32 8.31 12.74
CA LEU A 302 10.23 8.40 14.18
C LEU A 302 8.79 8.66 14.59
N THR A 303 8.18 7.69 15.26
CA THR A 303 6.86 7.79 15.87
C THR A 303 7.02 8.16 17.35
N ILE A 304 6.66 9.39 17.69
CA ILE A 304 6.66 9.90 19.05
C ILE A 304 5.23 9.77 19.59
N SER A 305 4.99 8.68 20.33
CA SER A 305 3.66 8.36 20.88
C SER A 305 2.57 8.27 19.78
N LYS A 306 1.30 8.46 20.14
CA LYS A 306 0.18 8.41 19.19
C LYS A 306 -0.14 9.75 18.52
N PHE A 307 0.66 10.80 18.75
CA PHE A 307 0.34 12.16 18.31
C PHE A 307 1.28 12.73 17.25
N LEU A 308 2.49 12.20 17.08
CA LEU A 308 3.47 12.75 16.14
C LEU A 308 4.23 11.63 15.43
N LYS A 309 4.35 11.76 14.11
CA LYS A 309 5.28 10.98 13.29
C LYS A 309 6.08 11.93 12.40
N ILE A 310 7.35 11.62 12.23
CA ILE A 310 8.25 12.34 11.33
C ILE A 310 8.90 11.28 10.47
N ASP A 311 8.87 11.44 9.16
CA ASP A 311 9.50 10.52 8.22
C ASP A 311 10.39 11.30 7.24
N TYR A 312 11.50 10.69 6.89
CA TYR A 312 12.45 11.18 5.91
C TYR A 312 12.75 10.09 4.91
N ALA A 313 12.83 10.46 3.64
CA ALA A 313 13.17 9.56 2.56
C ALA A 313 14.21 10.17 1.62
N PHE A 314 15.01 9.26 1.10
CA PHE A 314 16.01 9.46 0.08
C PHE A 314 15.68 8.53 -1.09
N GLU A 315 15.64 9.09 -2.28
CA GLU A 315 15.42 8.37 -3.53
C GLU A 315 16.55 8.71 -4.50
N SER A 316 17.32 7.69 -4.92
CA SER A 316 18.36 7.88 -5.92
C SER A 316 17.75 7.90 -7.32
N HIS A 317 18.21 8.83 -8.15
CA HIS A 317 17.89 8.85 -9.57
C HIS A 317 19.13 8.43 -10.37
N PRO A 318 18.99 7.64 -11.46
CA PRO A 318 20.13 7.21 -12.28
C PRO A 318 20.84 8.38 -12.97
N THR A 319 20.07 9.37 -13.43
CA THR A 319 20.56 10.48 -14.27
C THR A 319 20.48 11.86 -13.63
N LEU A 320 19.67 12.02 -12.59
CA LEU A 320 19.35 13.32 -11.97
C LEU A 320 19.86 13.35 -10.53
N SER A 321 19.76 14.53 -9.92
CA SER A 321 20.08 14.70 -8.50
C SER A 321 19.18 13.82 -7.63
N PRO A 322 19.69 13.28 -6.51
CA PRO A 322 18.86 12.56 -5.56
C PRO A 322 17.72 13.42 -5.02
N VAL A 323 16.58 12.79 -4.78
CA VAL A 323 15.37 13.44 -4.27
C VAL A 323 15.28 13.21 -2.77
N HIS A 324 14.99 14.29 -2.06
CA HIS A 324 14.78 14.28 -0.61
C HIS A 324 13.34 14.62 -0.30
N ARG A 325 12.74 13.84 0.61
CA ARG A 325 11.35 14.02 1.01
C ARG A 325 11.23 14.00 2.52
N VAL A 326 10.48 14.96 3.06
CA VAL A 326 10.18 15.06 4.49
C VAL A 326 8.68 15.00 4.66
N SER A 327 8.19 14.23 5.63
CA SER A 327 6.80 14.28 6.04
C SER A 327 6.63 14.34 7.55
N ILE A 328 5.57 15.04 7.97
CA ILE A 328 5.20 15.21 9.36
C ILE A 328 3.71 14.90 9.49
N SER A 329 3.37 14.03 10.43
CA SER A 329 1.99 13.65 10.75
C SER A 329 1.69 13.99 12.20
N VAL A 330 0.65 14.78 12.42
CA VAL A 330 0.19 15.19 13.75
C VAL A 330 -1.22 14.69 13.97
N SER A 331 -1.47 14.06 15.11
CA SER A 331 -2.82 13.69 15.55
C SER A 331 -3.22 14.56 16.73
N PRO A 332 -4.45 15.11 16.76
CA PRO A 332 -5.04 15.70 17.96
C PRO A 332 -5.39 14.64 19.01
N TYR A 333 -4.79 13.45 18.98
CA TYR A 333 -5.02 12.30 19.86
C TYR A 333 -5.17 12.69 21.35
N LEU A 334 -4.35 13.62 21.85
CA LEU A 334 -4.41 14.08 23.24
C LEU A 334 -5.73 14.78 23.61
N PHE A 335 -6.44 15.32 22.62
CA PHE A 335 -7.69 16.07 22.76
C PHE A 335 -8.87 15.40 22.04
N SER A 336 -8.64 14.24 21.42
CA SER A 336 -9.64 13.51 20.63
C SER A 336 -10.31 12.43 21.47
N ASN A 337 -11.58 12.16 21.20
CA ASN A 337 -12.31 11.08 21.87
C ASN A 337 -11.66 9.73 21.58
N LYS A 338 -11.81 8.76 22.50
CA LYS A 338 -11.43 7.37 22.24
C LYS A 338 -12.07 6.87 20.92
N PRO A 339 -11.43 5.93 20.20
CA PRO A 339 -11.98 5.42 18.95
C PRO A 339 -13.44 4.99 19.15
N LYS A 340 -14.32 5.39 18.25
CA LYS A 340 -15.75 5.05 18.32
C LYS A 340 -15.90 3.51 18.28
N ALA A 341 -16.90 2.98 18.99
CA ALA A 341 -17.15 1.53 19.04
C ALA A 341 -17.24 0.92 17.62
N GLY A 342 -16.68 -0.29 17.44
CA GLY A 342 -16.61 -0.96 16.14
C GLY A 342 -15.46 -0.50 15.22
N THR A 343 -14.63 0.46 15.66
CA THR A 343 -13.35 0.75 14.99
C THR A 343 -12.35 -0.36 15.35
N PRO A 344 -11.69 -1.01 14.37
CA PRO A 344 -10.71 -2.03 14.68
C PRO A 344 -9.53 -1.45 15.44
N GLU A 345 -9.15 -2.07 16.56
CA GLU A 345 -7.86 -1.77 17.16
C GLU A 345 -6.78 -1.95 16.08
N ALA A 346 -6.02 -0.88 15.81
CA ALA A 346 -4.77 -1.03 15.07
C ALA A 346 -3.97 -2.12 15.80
N TYR A 347 -3.40 -3.08 15.06
CA TYR A 347 -2.51 -4.06 15.65
C TYR A 347 -1.35 -3.31 16.32
N VAL A 348 -1.45 -3.11 17.63
CA VAL A 348 -0.37 -2.65 18.48
C VAL A 348 0.28 -3.94 18.97
N PRO A 349 1.55 -4.23 18.62
CA PRO A 349 2.25 -5.32 19.28
C PRO A 349 2.18 -5.03 20.78
N GLN A 350 1.52 -5.92 21.53
CA GLN A 350 1.47 -5.80 22.97
C GLN A 350 2.92 -5.79 23.45
N ARG A 351 3.29 -4.73 24.19
CA ARG A 351 4.55 -4.70 24.92
C ARG A 351 4.50 -5.85 25.90
N THR A 352 5.15 -6.97 25.59
CA THR A 352 5.45 -7.99 26.59
C THR A 352 6.44 -7.33 27.56
N ARG A 353 5.94 -6.82 28.69
CA ARG A 353 6.80 -6.47 29.81
C ARG A 353 7.41 -7.77 30.31
N LEU A 354 8.69 -7.98 30.02
CA LEU A 354 9.51 -8.99 30.69
C LEU A 354 9.80 -8.47 32.11
N THR A 355 8.86 -8.66 33.05
CA THR A 355 9.06 -8.66 34.52
C THR A 355 7.71 -8.68 35.28
N GLU A 356 6.77 -9.52 34.88
CA GLU A 356 5.88 -10.09 35.90
C GLU A 356 6.37 -11.52 36.06
N GLU A 357 7.18 -11.73 37.11
CA GLU A 357 7.22 -13.04 37.75
C GLU A 357 5.76 -13.42 38.05
N PRO A 358 5.36 -14.68 37.85
CA PRO A 358 4.00 -15.08 38.19
C PRO A 358 3.80 -14.76 39.67
N ASP A 359 2.91 -13.82 39.98
CA ASP A 359 2.41 -13.62 41.33
C ASP A 359 1.93 -15.00 41.79
N GLU A 360 2.58 -15.52 42.83
CA GLU A 360 2.20 -16.75 43.49
C GLU A 360 0.69 -16.67 43.77
N GLU A 361 -0.07 -17.62 43.24
CA GLU A 361 -1.50 -17.73 43.49
C GLU A 361 -1.73 -17.72 45.01
N GLU A 362 -2.32 -16.65 45.53
CA GLU A 362 -2.91 -16.67 46.87
C GLU A 362 -3.95 -17.80 46.88
N VAL A 363 -3.60 -18.89 47.55
CA VAL A 363 -4.49 -19.99 47.88
C VAL A 363 -5.63 -19.41 48.72
N VAL A 364 -6.74 -19.08 48.05
CA VAL A 364 -8.01 -18.82 48.72
C VAL A 364 -8.51 -20.16 49.23
N GLU A 365 -8.39 -20.40 50.54
CA GLU A 365 -9.08 -21.49 51.21
C GLU A 365 -10.60 -21.32 51.00
N GLU A 366 -11.21 -22.19 50.19
CA GLU A 366 -12.67 -22.34 50.19
C GLU A 366 -13.11 -22.96 51.53
N PRO A 367 -14.09 -22.36 52.24
CA PRO A 367 -14.64 -22.99 53.42
C PRO A 367 -15.44 -24.24 53.03
N ALA A 368 -15.15 -25.34 53.73
CA ALA A 368 -15.72 -26.66 53.54
C ALA A 368 -17.25 -26.67 53.41
N ALA A 369 -17.73 -27.28 52.33
CA ALA A 369 -19.14 -27.58 52.11
C ALA A 369 -19.65 -28.64 53.10
N GLU A 370 -20.74 -28.31 53.78
CA GLU A 370 -21.51 -29.18 54.67
C GLU A 370 -22.27 -30.21 53.83
N ILE A 371 -21.88 -31.49 53.92
CA ILE A 371 -22.54 -32.60 53.21
C ILE A 371 -23.72 -33.10 54.05
N GLN A 372 -24.95 -32.86 53.60
CA GLN A 372 -26.14 -33.57 54.06
C GLN A 372 -26.17 -34.98 53.46
N GLU A 373 -26.23 -35.98 54.33
CA GLU A 373 -26.54 -37.38 54.01
C GLU A 373 -27.89 -37.47 53.30
N ASN A 374 -27.95 -38.22 52.19
CA ASN A 374 -29.09 -39.09 51.88
C ASN A 374 -28.75 -40.11 50.77
N ASN A 375 -28.76 -41.38 51.19
CA ASN A 375 -29.14 -42.61 50.48
C ASN A 375 -28.65 -42.87 49.04
N LEU A 376 -27.72 -43.83 48.92
CA LEU A 376 -27.56 -44.70 47.75
C LEU A 376 -27.92 -46.14 48.14
N PRO A 377 -28.71 -46.88 47.34
CA PRO A 377 -28.85 -48.31 47.52
C PRO A 377 -27.67 -49.08 46.90
N VAL A 378 -27.33 -50.15 47.59
CA VAL A 378 -26.29 -51.16 47.38
C VAL A 378 -26.47 -51.93 46.06
N LEU A 379 -25.38 -52.28 45.38
CA LEU A 379 -25.22 -53.55 44.64
C LEU A 379 -23.74 -53.84 44.25
N GLU A 380 -23.16 -54.73 45.06
CA GLU A 380 -22.23 -55.85 44.78
C GLU A 380 -21.19 -55.82 43.63
N LYS A 381 -19.93 -56.08 44.02
CA LYS A 381 -18.85 -56.62 43.18
C LYS A 381 -19.00 -58.14 42.99
N PRO A 382 -18.32 -58.73 41.99
CA PRO A 382 -17.30 -59.73 42.35
C PRO A 382 -15.93 -59.57 41.67
N LEU A 383 -14.98 -60.31 42.24
CA LEU A 383 -13.53 -60.41 42.01
C LEU A 383 -13.13 -61.39 40.86
N GLU A 384 -11.80 -61.41 40.63
CA GLU A 384 -10.91 -62.45 40.05
C GLU A 384 -10.41 -62.15 38.61
N SER A 385 -9.11 -61.91 38.30
CA SER A 385 -7.87 -62.74 38.38
C SER A 385 -8.04 -64.09 37.68
N GLU A 386 -7.20 -64.62 36.78
CA GLU A 386 -5.76 -64.49 36.53
C GLU A 386 -5.39 -65.31 35.25
N VAL A 387 -4.19 -65.09 34.69
CA VAL A 387 -3.29 -66.07 34.01
C VAL A 387 -3.62 -66.65 32.62
N GLY A 388 -2.67 -66.45 31.68
CA GLY A 388 -1.94 -67.62 31.11
C GLY A 388 -1.77 -67.76 29.60
N GLN A 389 -0.49 -67.66 29.16
CA GLN A 389 0.19 -68.42 28.07
C GLN A 389 -0.27 -68.17 26.61
N GLY A 390 0.60 -67.66 25.72
CA GLY A 390 1.68 -68.39 25.03
C GLY A 390 1.24 -68.59 23.56
N VAL A 391 1.99 -68.17 22.54
CA VAL A 391 3.00 -68.98 21.83
C VAL A 391 3.56 -68.13 20.66
N SER A 392 4.80 -68.45 20.34
CA SER A 392 5.85 -67.95 19.44
C SER A 392 5.64 -67.99 17.92
N LEU A 393 6.70 -67.49 17.23
CA LEU A 393 7.20 -67.73 15.86
C LEU A 393 6.79 -66.62 14.86
N GLU A 394 7.64 -66.04 14.01
CA GLU A 394 8.99 -66.34 13.53
C GLU A 394 9.52 -65.09 12.79
N GLU A 395 10.81 -64.79 12.95
CA GLU A 395 11.62 -63.97 12.01
C GLU A 395 12.20 -64.95 10.95
N PRO A 396 12.64 -64.53 9.73
CA PRO A 396 13.93 -63.83 9.62
C PRO A 396 14.16 -62.89 8.41
N ALA A 397 15.01 -61.89 8.66
CA ALA A 397 16.24 -61.46 7.95
C ALA A 397 16.33 -61.07 6.45
N GLU A 398 17.31 -60.18 6.23
CA GLU A 398 18.05 -59.80 5.00
C GLU A 398 17.39 -58.77 4.06
N THR A 399 18.06 -57.75 3.49
CA THR A 399 19.49 -57.47 3.26
C THR A 399 19.73 -55.99 2.94
N VAL A 400 20.97 -55.56 3.17
CA VAL A 400 21.59 -54.26 2.86
C VAL A 400 21.85 -54.10 1.35
N ASN A 401 21.61 -52.92 0.76
CA ASN A 401 22.45 -52.43 -0.34
C ASN A 401 22.37 -50.90 -0.58
N LYS A 402 23.55 -50.24 -0.59
CA LYS A 402 23.80 -48.90 -1.16
C LYS A 402 24.14 -49.03 -2.65
N PRO A 403 24.00 -47.96 -3.43
CA PRO A 403 25.15 -47.44 -4.18
C PRO A 403 25.24 -45.90 -4.07
N ALA A 404 26.40 -45.28 -3.81
CA ALA A 404 27.63 -45.13 -4.61
C ALA A 404 27.56 -43.94 -5.60
N ILE A 405 28.46 -43.00 -5.34
CA ILE A 405 28.79 -41.76 -6.03
C ILE A 405 29.49 -42.10 -7.35
N ILE A 406 29.20 -41.34 -8.42
CA ILE A 406 30.03 -41.26 -9.63
C ILE A 406 30.24 -39.78 -9.94
N GLU A 407 31.48 -39.32 -9.75
CA GLU A 407 32.05 -38.16 -10.41
C GLU A 407 32.41 -38.55 -11.86
N SER A 408 32.21 -37.64 -12.80
CA SER A 408 32.93 -37.63 -14.08
C SER A 408 33.16 -36.19 -14.51
N ASP A 409 34.43 -35.80 -14.48
CA ASP A 409 35.00 -34.62 -15.13
C ASP A 409 35.00 -34.77 -16.67
N ASP A 410 35.23 -33.62 -17.31
CA ASP A 410 35.66 -33.35 -18.69
C ASP A 410 34.64 -33.45 -19.83
N GLU A 411 34.25 -32.29 -20.38
CA GLU A 411 34.78 -31.89 -21.70
C GLU A 411 34.57 -30.40 -22.02
N VAL A 412 35.59 -29.86 -22.69
CA VAL A 412 35.78 -28.49 -23.21
C VAL A 412 35.29 -28.45 -24.68
N LEU A 413 35.11 -27.23 -25.22
CA LEU A 413 34.85 -26.82 -26.63
C LEU A 413 33.34 -26.60 -26.92
N GLU A 414 32.84 -25.47 -27.42
CA GLU A 414 33.33 -24.25 -28.08
C GLU A 414 32.49 -23.03 -27.64
#